data_AF-A0A1H5YNZ8-F1
#
_entry.id   AF-A0A1H5YNZ8-F1
#
_cell.length_a   1.000
_cell.length_b   1.000
_cell.length_c   1.000
_cell.angle_alpha   90.00
_cell.angle_beta   90.00
_cell.angle_gamma   90.00
#
_symmetry.space_group_name_H-M   'P 1'
#
loop_
_entity.id
_entity.type
_entity.pdbx_description
1 polymer ?
#
loop_
_entity_poly.entity_id
_entity_poly.type
_entity_poly.pdbx_seq_one_letter_code
_entity_poly.pdbx_strand_id
1 'polypeptide(L)'
;MAEELTYDPVVEAAALSGPPPQGTVYVLVGADGRTEVVRPDAAAVPGERRTPRRAVLVDVTAHHLVLPLRLPTRDADFAFGCRVTVVCAVADPAAVALRGIRDVGSTVYGPVRDLLAAVSAEFRPDRRADAQSAMNAALRGFTADPVVRLRDAHAELAVESRVVRGEVVARGRPAPPPPRASRVRGAAPSTRTSRVRGSAARAPRTDGHKGEETPG
;
A
#
# COMPACT_ATOMS: atom_id res chain seq x y z
N MET A 1 -8.60 -14.21 5.23
CA MET A 1 -7.38 -13.49 4.80
C MET A 1 -7.82 -12.11 4.37
N ALA A 2 -7.04 -11.07 4.70
CA ALA A 2 -7.37 -9.69 4.33
C ALA A 2 -7.08 -9.47 2.83
N GLU A 3 -7.89 -8.65 2.19
CA GLU A 3 -7.65 -8.18 0.82
C GLU A 3 -6.87 -6.87 0.89
N GLU A 4 -5.74 -6.78 0.20
CA GLU A 4 -4.84 -5.63 0.27
C GLU A 4 -4.66 -5.00 -1.12
N LEU A 5 -4.50 -3.68 -1.17
CA LEU A 5 -4.17 -2.97 -2.42
C LEU A 5 -2.66 -3.05 -2.71
N THR A 6 -1.86 -3.15 -1.65
CA THR A 6 -0.41 -3.33 -1.67
C THR A 6 0.09 -3.80 -0.31
N TYR A 7 1.33 -4.28 -0.25
CA TYR A 7 2.06 -4.55 0.98
C TYR A 7 3.54 -4.19 0.84
N ASP A 8 4.17 -3.85 1.97
CA ASP A 8 5.63 -3.68 2.08
C ASP A 8 6.25 -5.04 2.43
N PRO A 9 7.06 -5.63 1.53
CA PRO A 9 7.68 -6.92 1.79
C PRO A 9 8.84 -6.81 2.79
N VAL A 10 9.31 -5.61 3.13
CA VAL A 10 10.41 -5.40 4.08
C VAL A 10 9.84 -5.00 5.44
N VAL A 11 9.74 -5.98 6.33
CA VAL A 11 9.07 -5.86 7.64
C VAL A 11 9.85 -4.95 8.59
N GLU A 12 11.19 -5.07 8.62
CA GLU A 12 12.03 -4.25 9.50
C GLU A 12 13.50 -4.23 9.04
N ALA A 13 14.22 -3.14 9.37
CA ALA A 13 15.68 -3.11 9.33
C ALA A 13 16.21 -3.88 10.56
N ALA A 14 16.24 -5.20 10.47
CA ALA A 14 16.48 -6.05 11.62
C ALA A 14 17.91 -5.91 12.17
N ALA A 15 18.00 -5.70 13.49
CA ALA A 15 19.16 -6.17 14.23
C ALA A 15 19.16 -7.71 14.16
N LEU A 16 20.28 -8.31 13.76
CA LEU A 16 20.39 -9.76 13.59
C LEU A 16 20.36 -10.46 14.96
N SER A 17 19.17 -10.78 15.44
CA SER A 17 18.96 -11.53 16.68
C SER A 17 18.39 -12.91 16.37
N GLY A 18 19.26 -13.93 16.34
CA GLY A 18 18.85 -15.31 16.11
C GLY A 18 18.35 -15.58 14.68
N PRO A 19 17.75 -16.77 14.44
CA PRO A 19 17.18 -17.12 13.13
C PRO A 19 15.94 -16.26 12.80
N PRO A 20 15.62 -16.06 11.52
CA PRO A 20 14.44 -15.27 11.14
C PRO A 20 13.14 -16.02 11.50
N PRO A 21 12.04 -15.30 11.80
CA PRO A 21 10.72 -15.89 12.00
C PRO A 21 10.23 -16.70 10.79
N GLN A 22 9.34 -17.67 11.03
CA GLN A 22 8.67 -18.41 9.95
C GLN A 22 7.93 -17.45 9.01
N GLY A 23 7.97 -17.74 7.71
CA GLY A 23 7.41 -16.88 6.67
C GLY A 23 8.27 -15.66 6.32
N THR A 24 9.42 -15.48 6.97
CA THR A 24 10.36 -14.39 6.67
C THR A 24 11.77 -14.93 6.41
N VAL A 25 12.62 -14.10 5.83
CA VAL A 25 14.04 -14.39 5.61
C VAL A 25 14.88 -13.16 5.94
N TYR A 26 16.11 -13.36 6.43
CA TYR A 26 17.08 -12.27 6.42
C TYR A 26 17.74 -12.18 5.07
N VAL A 27 17.92 -10.97 4.60
CA VAL A 27 18.79 -10.66 3.46
C VAL A 27 19.95 -9.82 3.96
N LEU A 28 21.14 -10.40 3.90
CA LEU A 28 22.39 -9.78 4.30
C LEU A 28 23.06 -9.23 3.05
N VAL A 29 23.39 -7.94 3.07
CA VAL A 29 24.10 -7.27 1.97
C VAL A 29 25.51 -6.95 2.46
N GLY A 30 26.50 -7.58 1.86
CA GLY A 30 27.91 -7.32 2.11
C GLY A 30 28.36 -5.94 1.64
N ALA A 31 29.55 -5.50 2.09
CA ALA A 31 30.15 -4.26 1.61
C ALA A 31 30.50 -4.31 0.10
N ASP A 32 30.73 -5.52 -0.43
CA ASP A 32 30.98 -5.81 -1.84
C ASP A 32 29.69 -5.91 -2.68
N GLY A 33 28.52 -5.68 -2.07
CA GLY A 33 27.22 -5.77 -2.74
C GLY A 33 26.71 -7.20 -2.94
N ARG A 34 27.45 -8.23 -2.49
CA ARG A 34 26.96 -9.60 -2.53
C ARG A 34 25.85 -9.79 -1.50
N THR A 35 24.84 -10.56 -1.87
CA THR A 35 23.69 -10.85 -1.02
C THR A 35 23.70 -12.30 -0.56
N GLU A 36 23.37 -12.50 0.71
CA GLU A 36 23.13 -13.80 1.30
C GLU A 36 21.71 -13.84 1.88
N VAL A 37 20.98 -14.92 1.61
CA VAL A 37 19.61 -15.12 2.09
C VAL A 37 19.63 -16.19 3.17
N VAL A 38 19.27 -15.80 4.38
CA VAL A 38 19.20 -16.69 5.55
C VAL A 38 17.75 -17.08 5.77
N ARG A 39 17.48 -18.38 5.77
CA ARG A 39 16.14 -18.92 5.99
C ARG A 39 15.93 -19.32 7.46
N PRO A 40 14.68 -19.44 7.93
CA PRO A 40 14.37 -19.81 9.32
C PRO A 40 14.97 -21.16 9.76
N ASP A 41 15.15 -22.08 8.81
CA ASP A 41 15.68 -23.43 9.01
C ASP A 41 17.20 -23.55 8.84
N ALA A 42 17.88 -22.44 8.54
CA ALA A 42 19.34 -22.45 8.42
C ALA A 42 19.98 -22.77 9.79
N ALA A 43 20.83 -23.80 9.80
CA ALA A 43 21.48 -24.30 11.02
C ALA A 43 22.43 -23.29 11.70
N ALA A 44 22.84 -22.23 11.00
CA ALA A 44 23.64 -21.14 11.54
C ALA A 44 23.20 -19.82 10.91
N VAL A 45 23.14 -18.76 11.73
CA VAL A 45 22.99 -17.38 11.24
C VAL A 45 24.37 -16.96 10.69
N PRO A 46 24.50 -16.64 9.39
CA PRO A 46 25.75 -16.16 8.81
C PRO A 46 26.09 -14.78 9.40
N GLY A 47 26.86 -14.79 10.47
CA GLY A 47 27.30 -13.61 11.19
C GLY A 47 28.65 -13.79 11.87
N GLU A 48 29.11 -15.04 12.05
CA GLU A 48 30.40 -15.32 12.69
C GLU A 48 31.62 -14.96 11.82
N ARG A 49 31.46 -14.85 10.49
CA ARG A 49 32.60 -14.64 9.57
C ARG A 49 32.72 -13.24 8.98
N ARG A 50 31.63 -12.48 8.86
CA ARG A 50 31.62 -11.11 8.31
C ARG A 50 30.40 -10.33 8.78
N THR A 51 30.62 -9.11 9.25
CA THR A 51 29.54 -8.16 9.55
C THR A 51 28.95 -7.63 8.25
N PRO A 52 27.66 -7.84 7.96
CA PRO A 52 27.03 -7.30 6.76
C PRO A 52 26.94 -5.77 6.86
N ARG A 53 26.99 -5.09 5.72
CA ARG A 53 26.80 -3.63 5.64
C ARG A 53 25.34 -3.26 5.92
N ARG A 54 24.41 -4.11 5.50
CA ARG A 54 22.97 -3.94 5.69
C ARG A 54 22.34 -5.31 5.89
N ALA A 55 21.42 -5.41 6.84
CA ALA A 55 20.53 -6.54 6.99
C ALA A 55 19.08 -6.06 6.91
N VAL A 56 18.23 -6.81 6.21
CA VAL A 56 16.79 -6.55 6.18
C VAL A 56 16.03 -7.85 6.38
N LEU A 57 14.89 -7.76 7.07
CA LEU A 57 13.94 -8.87 7.16
C LEU A 57 12.92 -8.73 6.05
N VAL A 58 12.75 -9.77 5.24
CA VAL A 58 11.83 -9.81 4.10
C VAL A 58 10.75 -10.85 4.35
N ASP A 59 9.49 -10.44 4.22
CA ASP A 59 8.33 -11.31 4.21
C ASP A 59 8.23 -12.05 2.86
N VAL A 60 8.19 -13.38 2.93
CA VAL A 60 8.08 -14.28 1.79
C VAL A 60 6.77 -15.07 1.80
N THR A 61 5.85 -14.73 2.70
CA THR A 61 4.51 -15.32 2.74
C THR A 61 3.67 -14.91 1.53
N ALA A 62 2.56 -15.62 1.33
CA ALA A 62 1.61 -15.34 0.27
C ALA A 62 0.60 -14.29 0.73
N HIS A 63 0.40 -13.28 -0.11
CA HIS A 63 -0.47 -12.13 0.11
C HIS A 63 -1.54 -12.03 -0.97
N HIS A 64 -2.75 -11.62 -0.58
CA HIS A 64 -3.87 -11.40 -1.50
C HIS A 64 -3.91 -9.93 -1.91
N LEU A 65 -3.62 -9.68 -3.18
CA LEU A 65 -3.72 -8.34 -3.76
C LEU A 65 -5.01 -8.19 -4.56
N VAL A 66 -5.61 -7.01 -4.43
CA VAL A 66 -6.75 -6.56 -5.23
C VAL A 66 -6.34 -5.30 -5.99
N LEU A 67 -6.32 -5.39 -7.32
CA LEU A 67 -5.91 -4.31 -8.21
C LEU A 67 -7.14 -3.75 -8.92
N PRO A 68 -7.62 -2.55 -8.55
CA PRO A 68 -8.66 -1.86 -9.30
C PRO A 68 -8.05 -1.26 -10.57
N LEU A 69 -8.58 -1.66 -11.72
CA LEU A 69 -8.14 -1.25 -13.04
C LEU A 69 -9.28 -0.60 -13.81
N ARG A 70 -8.91 0.35 -14.67
CA ARG A 70 -9.79 0.88 -15.70
C ARG A 70 -9.14 0.60 -17.04
N LEU A 71 -9.80 -0.21 -17.85
CA LEU A 71 -9.24 -0.77 -19.07
C LEU A 71 -9.97 -0.19 -20.29
N PRO A 72 -9.25 0.15 -21.37
CA PRO A 72 -9.89 0.64 -22.59
C PRO A 72 -10.78 -0.43 -23.20
N THR A 73 -11.81 -0.03 -23.94
CA THR A 73 -12.52 -0.94 -24.85
C THR A 73 -12.14 -0.62 -26.29
N ARG A 74 -12.60 -1.43 -27.24
CA ARG A 74 -12.49 -1.12 -28.67
C ARG A 74 -13.18 0.19 -29.06
N ASP A 75 -14.21 0.58 -28.30
CA ASP A 75 -14.88 1.86 -28.43
C ASP A 75 -14.23 2.88 -27.48
N ALA A 76 -13.63 3.93 -28.05
CA ALA A 76 -12.84 4.91 -27.31
C ALA A 76 -13.67 5.71 -26.28
N ASP A 77 -14.99 5.76 -26.45
CA ASP A 77 -15.89 6.44 -25.52
C ASP A 77 -16.21 5.62 -24.26
N PHE A 78 -15.76 4.36 -24.21
CA PHE A 78 -16.05 3.42 -23.13
C PHE A 78 -14.80 2.79 -22.53
N ALA A 79 -14.92 2.43 -21.24
CA ALA A 79 -13.89 1.70 -20.51
C ALA A 79 -14.55 0.61 -19.67
N PHE A 80 -13.86 -0.52 -19.50
CA PHE A 80 -14.23 -1.51 -18.51
C PHE A 80 -13.69 -1.09 -17.13
N GLY A 81 -14.56 -1.08 -16.12
CA GLY A 81 -14.10 -1.23 -14.74
C GLY A 81 -13.69 -2.69 -14.52
N CYS A 82 -12.51 -2.92 -13.96
CA CYS A 82 -11.98 -4.26 -13.73
C CYS A 82 -11.39 -4.34 -12.32
N ARG A 83 -11.66 -5.45 -11.63
CA ARG A 83 -11.04 -5.82 -10.37
C ARG A 83 -10.23 -7.08 -10.62
N VAL A 84 -8.91 -7.00 -10.40
CA VAL A 84 -8.05 -8.18 -10.48
C VAL A 84 -7.72 -8.63 -9.06
N THR A 85 -8.00 -9.88 -8.74
CA THR A 85 -7.56 -10.51 -7.49
C THR A 85 -6.41 -11.44 -7.82
N VAL A 86 -5.32 -11.40 -7.06
CA VAL A 86 -4.14 -12.24 -7.29
C VAL A 86 -3.48 -12.60 -5.97
N VAL A 87 -2.98 -13.84 -5.88
CA VAL A 87 -2.09 -14.24 -4.78
C VAL A 87 -0.66 -13.99 -5.23
N CYS A 88 0.11 -13.28 -4.43
CA CYS A 88 1.51 -12.99 -4.72
C CYS A 88 2.41 -13.35 -3.55
N ALA A 89 3.67 -13.66 -3.83
CA ALA A 89 4.69 -13.87 -2.82
C ALA A 89 6.04 -13.44 -3.38
N VAL A 90 6.95 -12.99 -2.51
CA VAL A 90 8.33 -12.69 -2.90
C VAL A 90 9.02 -13.98 -3.36
N ALA A 91 9.51 -13.99 -4.60
CA ALA A 91 10.26 -15.10 -5.19
C ALA A 91 11.77 -14.93 -5.02
N ASP A 92 12.25 -13.68 -5.11
CA ASP A 92 13.65 -13.32 -4.94
C ASP A 92 13.81 -12.22 -3.86
N PRO A 93 13.97 -12.61 -2.59
CA PRO A 93 14.12 -11.65 -1.50
C PRO A 93 15.42 -10.83 -1.60
N ALA A 94 16.48 -11.38 -2.22
CA ALA A 94 17.72 -10.64 -2.44
C ALA A 94 17.50 -9.46 -3.40
N ALA A 95 16.78 -9.71 -4.50
CA ALA A 95 16.42 -8.66 -5.43
C ALA A 95 15.46 -7.61 -4.81
N VAL A 96 14.52 -8.01 -3.95
CA VAL A 96 13.69 -7.06 -3.17
C VAL A 96 14.57 -6.10 -2.37
N ALA A 97 15.53 -6.64 -1.61
CA ALA A 97 16.40 -5.84 -0.75
C ALA A 97 17.33 -4.91 -1.56
N LEU A 98 17.90 -5.41 -2.65
CA LEU A 98 18.82 -4.66 -3.53
C LEU A 98 18.11 -3.56 -4.31
N ARG A 99 16.93 -3.86 -4.88
CA ARG A 99 16.12 -2.89 -5.64
C ARG A 99 15.37 -1.93 -4.72
N GLY A 100 15.29 -2.23 -3.42
CA GLY A 100 14.58 -1.41 -2.45
C GLY A 100 13.07 -1.42 -2.67
N ILE A 101 12.50 -2.57 -3.05
CA ILE A 101 11.06 -2.69 -3.28
C ILE A 101 10.35 -2.63 -1.93
N ARG A 102 9.51 -1.61 -1.77
CA ARG A 102 8.69 -1.34 -0.57
C ARG A 102 7.19 -1.45 -0.83
N ASP A 103 6.81 -1.66 -2.09
CA ASP A 103 5.43 -1.66 -2.55
C ASP A 103 5.31 -2.70 -3.66
N VAL A 104 4.90 -3.92 -3.27
CA VAL A 104 4.74 -5.02 -4.24
C VAL A 104 3.54 -4.77 -5.16
N GLY A 105 2.48 -4.14 -4.66
CA GLY A 105 1.31 -3.79 -5.44
C GLY A 105 1.69 -2.95 -6.67
N SER A 106 2.51 -1.91 -6.48
CA SER A 106 3.01 -1.04 -7.56
C SER A 106 3.86 -1.78 -8.58
N THR A 107 4.65 -2.77 -8.14
CA THR A 107 5.51 -3.60 -9.00
C THR A 107 4.68 -4.48 -9.92
N VAL A 108 3.53 -4.96 -9.44
CA VAL A 108 2.62 -5.84 -10.20
C VAL A 108 1.60 -5.06 -11.01
N TYR A 109 1.17 -3.89 -10.54
CA TYR A 109 0.06 -3.11 -11.12
C TYR A 109 0.27 -2.75 -12.58
N GLY A 110 1.42 -2.16 -12.92
CA GLY A 110 1.73 -1.71 -14.28
C GLY A 110 1.70 -2.85 -15.29
N PRO A 111 2.51 -3.91 -15.10
CA PRO A 111 2.53 -5.07 -16.00
C PRO A 111 1.16 -5.74 -16.18
N VAL A 112 0.39 -5.91 -15.09
CA VAL A 112 -0.97 -6.48 -15.18
C VAL A 112 -1.90 -5.56 -15.95
N ARG A 113 -1.88 -4.25 -15.67
CA ARG A 113 -2.69 -3.28 -16.39
C ARG A 113 -2.38 -3.29 -17.88
N ASP A 114 -1.11 -3.30 -18.26
CA ASP A 114 -0.69 -3.21 -19.66
C ASP A 114 -1.10 -4.46 -20.45
N LEU A 115 -0.91 -5.65 -19.86
CA LEU A 115 -1.40 -6.91 -20.43
C LEU A 115 -2.91 -6.85 -20.66
N LEU A 116 -3.67 -6.50 -19.62
CA LEU A 116 -5.13 -6.53 -19.69
C LEU A 116 -5.69 -5.41 -20.57
N ALA A 117 -5.01 -4.26 -20.65
CA ALA A 117 -5.39 -3.17 -21.53
C ALA A 117 -5.22 -3.55 -23.02
N ALA A 118 -4.16 -4.29 -23.36
CA ALA A 118 -3.98 -4.81 -24.72
C ALA A 118 -5.11 -5.77 -25.10
N VAL A 119 -5.45 -6.70 -24.20
CA VAL A 119 -6.55 -7.65 -24.42
C VAL A 119 -7.90 -6.94 -24.49
N SER A 120 -8.17 -6.02 -23.57
CA SER A 120 -9.47 -5.35 -23.46
C SER A 120 -9.82 -4.47 -24.66
N ALA A 121 -8.80 -3.87 -25.29
CA ALA A 121 -8.96 -2.99 -26.45
C ALA A 121 -9.54 -3.69 -27.68
N GLU A 122 -9.55 -5.03 -27.71
CA GLU A 122 -10.14 -5.80 -28.82
C GLU A 122 -11.67 -5.96 -28.70
N PHE A 123 -12.23 -5.74 -27.51
CA PHE A 123 -13.62 -6.04 -27.21
C PHE A 123 -14.48 -4.78 -27.12
N ARG A 124 -15.70 -4.87 -27.64
CA ARG A 124 -16.73 -3.84 -27.44
C ARG A 124 -17.38 -3.98 -26.05
N PRO A 125 -17.99 -2.92 -25.49
CA PRO A 125 -18.61 -2.97 -24.16
C PRO A 125 -19.69 -4.04 -23.98
N ASP A 126 -20.42 -4.40 -25.03
CA ASP A 126 -21.45 -5.45 -25.04
C ASP A 126 -20.89 -6.88 -25.03
N ARG A 127 -19.60 -7.06 -25.36
CA ARG A 127 -18.89 -8.35 -25.36
C ARG A 127 -18.14 -8.63 -24.07
N ARG A 128 -18.66 -8.14 -22.94
CA ARG A 128 -17.99 -8.22 -21.64
C ARG A 128 -17.62 -9.64 -21.20
N ALA A 129 -18.52 -10.61 -21.37
CA ALA A 129 -18.27 -11.98 -20.95
C ALA A 129 -17.06 -12.59 -21.68
N ASP A 130 -16.96 -12.34 -22.99
CA ASP A 130 -15.83 -12.79 -23.81
C ASP A 130 -14.55 -12.07 -23.41
N ALA A 131 -14.62 -10.75 -23.18
CA ALA A 131 -13.48 -9.96 -22.73
C ALA A 131 -12.93 -10.49 -21.40
N GLN A 132 -13.80 -10.75 -20.41
CA GLN A 132 -13.41 -11.32 -19.12
C GLN A 132 -12.80 -12.71 -19.27
N SER A 133 -13.34 -13.56 -20.14
CA SER A 133 -12.78 -14.88 -20.43
C SER A 133 -11.37 -14.77 -21.03
N ALA A 134 -11.18 -13.88 -22.01
CA ALA A 134 -9.90 -13.62 -22.65
C ALA A 134 -8.86 -13.05 -21.67
N MET A 135 -9.25 -12.10 -20.82
CA MET A 135 -8.40 -11.56 -19.75
C MET A 135 -7.95 -12.65 -18.78
N ASN A 136 -8.88 -13.47 -18.31
CA ASN A 136 -8.55 -14.60 -17.43
C ASN A 136 -7.68 -15.64 -18.13
N ALA A 137 -7.80 -15.80 -19.44
CA ALA A 137 -6.89 -16.64 -20.21
C ALA A 137 -5.48 -16.06 -20.29
N ALA A 138 -5.35 -14.75 -20.51
CA ALA A 138 -4.06 -14.07 -20.56
C ALA A 138 -3.34 -14.05 -19.21
N LEU A 139 -4.10 -13.99 -18.10
CA LEU A 139 -3.54 -14.06 -16.74
C LEU A 139 -2.99 -15.45 -16.39
N ARG A 140 -3.42 -16.53 -17.07
CA ARG A 140 -2.89 -17.87 -16.81
C ARG A 140 -1.42 -17.95 -17.23
N GLY A 141 -0.54 -18.10 -16.25
CA GLY A 141 0.90 -18.19 -16.47
C GLY A 141 1.60 -16.83 -16.66
N PHE A 142 0.89 -15.73 -16.50
CA PHE A 142 1.50 -14.41 -16.53
C PHE A 142 2.48 -14.21 -15.37
N THR A 143 3.64 -13.62 -15.68
CA THR A 143 4.65 -13.21 -14.70
C THR A 143 4.90 -11.72 -14.89
N ALA A 144 4.65 -10.91 -13.87
CA ALA A 144 4.82 -9.46 -13.93
C ALA A 144 6.29 -9.05 -13.76
N ASP A 145 6.95 -9.59 -12.73
CA ASP A 145 8.33 -9.31 -12.38
C ASP A 145 8.92 -10.60 -11.77
N PRO A 146 10.13 -11.04 -12.16
CA PRO A 146 10.73 -12.26 -11.62
C PRO A 146 10.92 -12.23 -10.10
N VAL A 147 10.92 -11.04 -9.48
CA VAL A 147 11.05 -10.87 -8.03
C VAL A 147 9.77 -11.26 -7.28
N VAL A 148 8.61 -11.26 -7.95
CA VAL A 148 7.31 -11.54 -7.34
C VAL A 148 6.63 -12.68 -8.11
N ARG A 149 6.36 -13.78 -7.41
CA ARG A 149 5.60 -14.89 -7.99
C ARG A 149 4.10 -14.62 -7.85
N LEU A 150 3.39 -14.65 -8.97
CA LEU A 150 1.94 -14.55 -9.02
C LEU A 150 1.28 -15.92 -9.12
N ARG A 151 0.13 -16.10 -8.48
CA ARG A 151 -0.72 -17.28 -8.49
C ARG A 151 -2.19 -16.87 -8.41
N ASP A 152 -3.06 -17.74 -8.92
CA ASP A 152 -4.51 -17.60 -8.80
C ASP A 152 -5.04 -16.22 -9.22
N ALA A 153 -4.42 -15.63 -10.25
CA ALA A 153 -4.81 -14.35 -10.80
C ALA A 153 -6.16 -14.47 -11.53
N HIS A 154 -7.11 -13.63 -11.15
CA HIS A 154 -8.46 -13.59 -11.69
C HIS A 154 -8.91 -12.16 -11.95
N ALA A 155 -9.42 -11.90 -13.14
CA ALA A 155 -10.03 -10.63 -13.52
C ALA A 155 -11.57 -10.76 -13.49
N GLU A 156 -12.19 -9.84 -12.78
CA GLU A 156 -13.63 -9.61 -12.79
C GLU A 156 -13.89 -8.25 -13.45
N LEU A 157 -14.66 -8.24 -14.53
CA LEU A 157 -15.15 -6.98 -15.08
C LEU A 157 -16.36 -6.54 -14.24
N ALA A 158 -16.44 -5.27 -13.89
CA ALA A 158 -17.58 -4.68 -13.19
C ALA A 158 -18.73 -4.42 -14.18
N VAL A 159 -19.97 -4.43 -13.67
CA VAL A 159 -21.19 -4.09 -14.43
C VAL A 159 -21.48 -2.59 -14.32
N GLU A 160 -20.58 -1.67 -14.71
CA GLU A 160 -20.85 -0.27 -14.29
C GLU A 160 -20.78 0.86 -15.33
N SER A 161 -21.92 1.55 -15.38
CA SER A 161 -22.13 3.00 -15.31
C SER A 161 -21.45 3.84 -16.38
N ARG A 162 -22.28 4.28 -17.33
CA ARG A 162 -22.00 5.24 -18.40
C ARG A 162 -21.21 6.44 -17.87
N VAL A 163 -20.03 6.66 -18.44
CA VAL A 163 -19.21 7.85 -18.17
C VAL A 163 -19.80 9.00 -18.98
N VAL A 164 -20.26 10.06 -18.32
CA VAL A 164 -20.54 11.35 -18.96
C VAL A 164 -19.53 12.34 -18.41
N ARG A 165 -18.63 12.85 -19.27
CA ARG A 165 -17.73 13.98 -18.99
C ARG A 165 -17.06 13.99 -17.60
N GLY A 166 -16.33 12.92 -17.27
CA GLY A 166 -15.38 12.95 -16.14
C GLY A 166 -15.99 12.90 -14.73
N GLU A 167 -17.31 12.70 -14.59
CA GLU A 167 -17.94 12.56 -13.27
C GLU A 167 -18.59 11.16 -13.11
N VAL A 168 -18.30 10.50 -12.00
CA VAL A 168 -18.82 9.16 -11.66
C VAL A 168 -20.17 9.32 -10.98
N VAL A 169 -21.27 9.12 -11.71
CA VAL A 169 -22.58 8.93 -11.11
C VAL A 169 -22.78 7.44 -10.84
N ALA A 170 -22.42 6.99 -9.64
CA ALA A 170 -22.88 5.70 -9.14
C ALA A 170 -24.41 5.78 -8.96
N ARG A 171 -25.18 4.85 -9.55
CA ARG A 171 -26.60 4.69 -9.19
C ARG A 171 -26.69 3.96 -7.85
N GLY A 172 -26.32 4.67 -6.79
CA GLY A 172 -26.61 4.30 -5.41
C GLY A 172 -28.05 4.68 -5.05
N ARG A 173 -28.77 3.72 -4.48
CA ARG A 173 -30.06 3.86 -3.77
C ARG A 173 -30.14 5.22 -3.05
N PRO A 174 -31.26 5.97 -3.13
CA PRO A 174 -31.37 7.26 -2.46
C PRO A 174 -31.13 7.09 -0.96
N ALA A 175 -30.23 7.91 -0.42
CA ALA A 175 -29.96 7.98 1.01
C ALA A 175 -31.27 8.25 1.77
N PRO A 176 -31.51 7.60 2.93
CA PRO A 176 -32.63 7.97 3.78
C PRO A 176 -32.45 9.45 4.20
N PRO A 177 -33.51 10.25 4.20
CA PRO A 177 -33.42 11.65 4.58
C PRO A 177 -32.91 11.77 6.03
N PRO A 178 -32.11 12.80 6.35
CA PRO A 178 -31.60 12.99 7.69
C PRO A 178 -32.75 13.11 8.70
N PRO A 179 -32.59 12.63 9.94
CA PRO A 179 -33.60 12.79 10.97
C PRO A 179 -33.87 14.28 11.19
N ARG A 180 -35.16 14.65 11.14
CA ARG A 180 -35.62 16.02 11.39
C ARG A 180 -35.18 16.42 12.79
N ALA A 181 -34.34 17.45 12.90
CA ALA A 181 -33.99 18.07 14.16
C ALA A 181 -35.27 18.55 14.86
N SER A 182 -35.60 17.93 15.99
CA SER A 182 -36.61 18.42 16.90
C SER A 182 -36.27 19.84 17.32
N ARG A 183 -37.11 20.80 16.95
CA ARG A 183 -37.07 22.17 17.46
C ARG A 183 -37.21 22.13 18.98
N VAL A 184 -36.11 22.30 19.70
CA VAL A 184 -36.16 22.75 21.09
C VAL A 184 -36.35 24.26 21.08
N ARG A 185 -37.48 24.65 21.66
CA ARG A 185 -37.99 26.00 21.84
C ARG A 185 -37.40 26.54 23.15
N GLY A 186 -36.79 27.73 23.12
CA GLY A 186 -36.35 28.46 24.32
C GLY A 186 -35.28 29.49 23.96
N ALA A 187 -35.66 30.72 23.59
CA ALA A 187 -35.96 31.86 24.46
C ALA A 187 -34.72 32.73 24.76
N ALA A 188 -34.58 33.74 23.88
CA ALA A 188 -34.15 35.14 24.03
C ALA A 188 -32.97 35.59 24.93
N PRO A 189 -32.26 36.67 24.52
CA PRO A 189 -31.04 37.17 25.15
C PRO A 189 -31.30 38.29 26.17
N SER A 190 -30.42 38.44 27.15
CA SER A 190 -30.32 39.67 27.95
C SER A 190 -28.86 40.11 28.08
N THR A 191 -28.62 41.29 27.55
CA THR A 191 -27.45 42.15 27.72
C THR A 191 -27.25 42.56 29.18
N ARG A 192 -26.02 42.59 29.70
CA ARG A 192 -25.43 43.84 30.27
C ARG A 192 -23.93 43.75 30.59
N THR A 193 -23.28 44.85 30.25
CA THR A 193 -21.94 45.37 30.51
C THR A 193 -21.47 45.37 31.98
N SER A 194 -20.16 45.20 32.20
CA SER A 194 -19.33 46.15 32.98
C SER A 194 -17.82 45.98 32.74
N ARG A 195 -17.14 47.14 32.60
CA ARG A 195 -15.69 47.38 32.60
C ARG A 195 -15.17 47.46 34.03
N VAL A 196 -13.97 46.92 34.33
CA VAL A 196 -12.94 47.46 35.28
C VAL A 196 -11.59 46.78 34.89
N ARG A 197 -10.59 47.43 34.26
CA ARG A 197 -9.46 48.27 34.76
C ARG A 197 -8.56 47.63 35.83
N GLY A 198 -7.27 47.48 35.53
CA GLY A 198 -6.18 47.14 36.49
C GLY A 198 -5.16 46.20 35.83
N SER A 199 -4.06 46.65 35.21
CA SER A 199 -2.87 47.34 35.75
C SER A 199 -1.94 46.44 36.58
N ALA A 200 -0.77 46.20 35.98
CA ALA A 200 0.57 46.11 36.58
C ALA A 200 1.08 44.80 37.22
N ALA A 201 2.41 44.64 37.06
CA ALA A 201 3.37 43.86 37.85
C ALA A 201 3.47 42.35 37.55
N ARG A 202 4.63 41.69 37.56
CA ARG A 202 6.08 42.00 37.66
C ARG A 202 6.76 40.63 37.56
N ALA A 203 7.86 40.51 36.83
CA ALA A 203 8.73 39.33 36.89
C ALA A 203 9.43 39.26 38.27
N PRO A 204 9.91 38.11 38.76
CA PRO A 204 11.18 37.60 38.25
C PRO A 204 11.24 36.07 38.13
N ARG A 205 12.02 35.56 37.18
CA ARG A 205 12.55 34.20 37.23
C ARG A 205 14.05 34.27 37.41
N THR A 206 14.48 33.62 38.48
CA THR A 206 15.82 33.46 39.00
C THR A 206 16.64 32.45 38.21
N ASP A 207 17.93 32.77 38.12
CA ASP A 207 19.10 31.90 38.25
C ASP A 207 19.22 30.60 37.45
N GLY A 208 20.27 30.58 36.63
CA GLY A 208 20.88 29.40 36.04
C GLY A 208 22.35 29.70 35.74
N HIS A 209 23.16 29.72 36.80
CA HIS A 209 24.61 29.80 36.80
C HIS A 209 25.23 28.69 35.92
N LYS A 210 26.13 29.04 35.00
CA LYS A 210 27.06 28.09 34.39
C LYS A 210 28.45 28.71 34.37
N GLY A 211 29.12 28.60 35.51
CA GLY A 211 30.58 28.61 35.57
C GLY A 211 31.07 27.17 35.52
N GLU A 212 32.02 26.89 34.64
CA GLU A 212 33.31 26.28 35.00
C GLU A 212 34.07 26.01 33.69
N GLU A 213 34.95 26.96 33.39
CA GLU A 213 36.24 26.68 32.78
C GLU A 213 37.03 25.77 33.72
N THR A 214 37.72 24.76 33.18
CA THR A 214 39.12 24.50 33.58
C THR A 214 39.84 23.78 32.44
N PRO A 215 41.01 24.28 32.01
CA PRO A 215 41.93 23.60 31.12
C PRO A 215 42.97 22.78 31.92
N GLY A 216 43.46 21.71 31.31
CA GLY A 216 44.60 20.92 31.76
C GLY A 216 45.14 20.08 30.62
#